data_AF-A0ABD6APZ6-F1
#
_entry.id   AF-A0ABD6APZ6-F1
#
_cell.length_a   1.000
_cell.length_b   1.000
_cell.length_c   1.000
_cell.angle_alpha   90.00
_cell.angle_beta   90.00
_cell.angle_gamma   90.00
#
_symmetry.space_group_name_H-M   'P 1'
#
loop_
_entity.id
_entity.type
_entity.pdbx_description
1 polymer ?
#
loop_
_entity_poly.entity_id
_entity_poly.type
_entity_poly.pdbx_seq_one_letter_code
_entity_poly.pdbx_strand_id
1 'polypeptide(L)'
;MSDSASPSASVSLSESTDIPAVLDQAGIDYVGVHDHRLLAIYHTGIFNVVTESEPVSNAHTLQIKCWEAPLPARDDGRSPQELLEDFAAVFDGGNQS
;
A
#
# COMPACT_ATOMS: atom_id res chain seq x y z
N MET A 1 -11.82 19.13 -15.49
CA MET A 1 -10.96 18.40 -14.52
C MET A 1 -11.48 16.99 -14.54
N SER A 2 -10.79 16.08 -15.24
CA SER A 2 -11.17 14.67 -15.16
C SER A 2 -10.76 14.20 -13.78
N ASP A 3 -11.75 13.94 -12.95
CA ASP A 3 -11.62 13.25 -11.68
C ASP A 3 -11.30 11.78 -11.99
N SER A 4 -10.15 11.55 -12.65
CA SER A 4 -9.62 10.23 -12.91
C SER A 4 -9.41 9.63 -11.53
N ALA A 5 -10.31 8.74 -11.13
CA ALA A 5 -10.28 8.12 -9.82
C ALA A 5 -8.86 7.55 -9.60
N SER A 6 -8.18 8.08 -8.58
CA SER A 6 -6.92 7.53 -8.07
C SER A 6 -6.98 6.00 -8.08
N PRO A 7 -5.98 5.32 -8.69
CA PRO A 7 -6.03 3.87 -8.83
C PRO A 7 -6.07 3.19 -7.47
N SER A 8 -6.73 2.04 -7.42
CA SER A 8 -6.92 1.25 -6.21
C SER A 8 -6.85 -0.24 -6.48
N ALA A 9 -6.33 -1.00 -5.51
CA ALA A 9 -6.18 -2.44 -5.55
C ALA A 9 -6.76 -3.07 -4.29
N SER A 10 -7.34 -4.27 -4.45
CA SER A 10 -7.74 -5.13 -3.36
C SER A 10 -6.75 -6.30 -3.29
N VAL A 11 -6.13 -6.50 -2.13
CA VAL A 11 -5.16 -7.59 -1.91
C VAL A 11 -5.76 -8.56 -0.91
N SER A 12 -5.77 -9.84 -1.26
CA SER A 12 -6.14 -10.94 -0.37
C SER A 12 -4.88 -11.66 0.07
N LEU A 13 -4.64 -11.73 1.38
CA LEU A 13 -3.46 -12.34 1.98
C LEU A 13 -3.73 -13.82 2.26
N SER A 14 -2.73 -14.66 2.06
CA SER A 14 -2.85 -16.12 2.31
C SER A 14 -3.07 -16.45 3.79
N GLU A 15 -2.54 -15.61 4.67
CA GLU A 15 -2.69 -15.70 6.12
C GLU A 15 -2.82 -14.31 6.75
N SER A 16 -3.17 -14.28 8.03
CA SER A 16 -3.24 -13.02 8.75
C SER A 16 -1.85 -12.39 8.86
N THR A 17 -1.74 -11.15 8.44
CA THR A 17 -0.45 -10.47 8.27
C THR A 17 -0.40 -9.18 9.08
N ASP A 18 0.73 -8.95 9.74
CA ASP A 18 1.08 -7.67 10.36
C ASP A 18 1.63 -6.71 9.29
N ILE A 19 0.78 -5.82 8.80
CA ILE A 19 1.10 -4.89 7.71
C ILE A 19 2.23 -3.92 8.09
N PRO A 20 2.21 -3.27 9.28
CA PRO A 20 3.37 -2.55 9.80
C PRO A 20 4.69 -3.34 9.70
N ALA A 21 4.71 -4.59 10.14
CA ALA A 21 5.92 -5.41 10.13
C ALA A 21 6.42 -5.70 8.70
N VAL A 22 5.52 -5.97 7.75
CA VAL A 22 5.88 -6.16 6.33
C VAL A 22 6.47 -4.87 5.73
N LEU A 23 5.88 -3.72 6.04
CA LEU A 23 6.39 -2.42 5.57
C LEU A 23 7.76 -2.10 6.17
N ASP A 24 7.96 -2.35 7.47
CA ASP A 24 9.25 -2.20 8.14
C ASP A 24 10.32 -3.11 7.51
N GLN A 25 9.98 -4.37 7.19
CA GLN A 25 10.88 -5.31 6.51
C GLN A 25 11.23 -4.86 5.09
N ALA A 26 10.27 -4.26 4.38
CA ALA A 26 10.48 -3.70 3.05
C ALA A 26 11.21 -2.34 3.06
N GLY A 27 11.46 -1.75 4.25
CA GLY A 27 12.06 -0.42 4.38
C GLY A 27 11.14 0.70 3.87
N ILE A 28 9.83 0.51 3.97
CA ILE A 28 8.82 1.46 3.52
C ILE A 28 8.31 2.24 4.72
N ASP A 29 8.49 3.57 4.68
CA ASP A 29 7.98 4.46 5.72
C ASP A 29 6.44 4.46 5.74
N TYR A 30 5.86 4.48 6.93
CA TYR A 30 4.41 4.61 7.10
C TYR A 30 4.03 5.40 8.36
N VAL A 31 2.79 5.86 8.37
CA VAL A 31 2.15 6.51 9.51
C VAL A 31 0.85 5.79 9.81
N GLY A 32 0.74 5.24 11.02
CA GLY A 32 -0.53 4.72 11.53
C GLY A 32 -1.54 5.85 11.74
N VAL A 33 -2.75 5.70 11.20
CA VAL A 33 -3.84 6.68 11.39
C VAL A 33 -4.78 6.21 12.50
N HIS A 34 -5.17 4.94 12.45
CA HIS A 34 -5.93 4.21 13.48
C HIS A 34 -5.80 2.71 13.24
N ASP A 35 -6.46 1.89 14.06
CA ASP A 35 -6.27 0.42 14.05
C ASP A 35 -6.50 -0.23 12.67
N HIS A 36 -7.46 0.26 11.88
CA HIS A 36 -7.77 -0.27 10.54
C HIS A 36 -7.15 0.50 9.35
N ARG A 37 -6.20 1.42 9.59
CA ARG A 37 -5.71 2.31 8.54
C ARG A 37 -4.32 2.86 8.79
N LEU A 38 -3.50 2.84 7.74
CA LEU A 38 -2.21 3.51 7.69
C LEU A 38 -1.99 4.21 6.34
N LEU A 39 -1.06 5.15 6.33
CA LEU A 39 -0.55 5.78 5.12
C LEU A 39 0.89 5.33 4.90
N ALA A 40 1.16 4.68 3.78
CA ALA A 40 2.51 4.28 3.38
C ALA A 40 3.08 5.30 2.39
N ILE A 41 4.39 5.57 2.51
CA ILE A 41 5.13 6.45 1.62
C ILE A 41 6.03 5.57 0.75
N TYR A 42 5.63 5.37 -0.50
CA TYR A 42 6.31 4.48 -1.43
C TYR A 42 6.71 5.25 -2.69
N HIS A 43 8.01 5.24 -3.03
CA HIS A 43 8.58 6.06 -4.11
C HIS A 43 8.16 7.54 -4.08
N THR A 44 8.01 8.12 -2.89
CA THR A 44 7.50 9.49 -2.65
C THR A 44 6.02 9.72 -2.99
N GLY A 45 5.30 8.67 -3.40
CA GLY A 45 3.83 8.65 -3.44
C GLY A 45 3.22 8.27 -2.10
N ILE A 46 1.96 8.63 -1.90
CA ILE A 46 1.18 8.32 -0.69
C ILE A 46 0.13 7.28 -1.02
N PHE A 47 0.23 6.14 -0.34
CA PHE A 47 -0.70 5.02 -0.46
C PHE A 47 -1.52 4.90 0.82
N ASN A 48 -2.83 4.96 0.66
CA ASN A 48 -3.77 4.72 1.74
C ASN A 48 -4.09 3.23 1.81
N VAL A 49 -3.71 2.60 2.91
CA VAL A 49 -3.96 1.17 3.18
C VAL A 49 -5.03 1.06 4.25
N VAL A 50 -6.11 0.36 3.94
CA VAL A 50 -7.27 0.17 4.82
C VAL A 50 -7.62 -1.30 4.88
N THR A 51 -7.98 -1.76 6.07
CA THR A 51 -8.59 -3.06 6.31
C THR A 51 -10.08 -2.88 6.58
N GLU A 52 -10.90 -3.88 6.27
CA GLU A 52 -12.36 -3.76 6.47
C GLU A 52 -12.78 -3.91 7.94
N SER A 53 -12.31 -4.97 8.60
CA SER A 53 -12.80 -5.37 9.94
C SER A 53 -11.69 -5.67 10.95
N GLU A 54 -10.46 -5.85 10.49
CA GLU A 54 -9.34 -6.32 11.31
C GLU A 54 -8.31 -5.22 11.50
N PRO A 55 -7.56 -5.17 12.62
CA PRO A 55 -6.42 -4.28 12.75
C PRO A 55 -5.39 -4.52 11.66
N VAL A 56 -4.68 -3.46 11.26
CA VAL A 56 -3.56 -3.53 10.29
C VAL A 56 -2.44 -4.44 10.79
N SER A 57 -2.39 -4.76 12.09
CA SER A 57 -1.44 -5.72 12.66
C SER A 57 -1.87 -7.19 12.53
N ASN A 58 -3.05 -7.47 11.97
CA ASN A 58 -3.58 -8.84 11.82
C ASN A 58 -4.62 -8.90 10.68
N ALA A 59 -4.24 -8.43 9.49
CA ALA A 59 -5.14 -8.28 8.35
C ALA A 59 -5.15 -9.52 7.44
N HIS A 60 -6.30 -9.85 6.85
CA HIS A 60 -6.41 -10.83 5.75
C HIS A 60 -6.71 -10.18 4.39
N THR A 61 -7.26 -8.97 4.39
CA THR A 61 -7.62 -8.24 3.17
C THR A 61 -7.23 -6.78 3.31
N LEU A 62 -6.65 -6.22 2.25
CA LEU A 62 -6.27 -4.82 2.17
C LEU A 62 -6.97 -4.14 0.99
N GLN A 63 -7.46 -2.93 1.23
CA GLN A 63 -7.77 -1.97 0.19
C GLN A 63 -6.67 -0.92 0.15
N ILE A 64 -6.01 -0.83 -1.00
CA ILE A 64 -4.90 0.09 -1.23
C ILE A 64 -5.36 1.11 -2.27
N LYS A 65 -5.13 2.39 -2.00
CA LYS A 65 -5.42 3.47 -2.94
C LYS A 65 -4.23 4.43 -3.05
N CYS A 66 -3.82 4.73 -4.28
CA CYS A 66 -2.80 5.75 -4.54
C CYS A 66 -3.42 7.14 -4.39
N TRP A 67 -3.30 7.76 -3.23
CA TRP A 67 -3.85 9.10 -2.97
C TRP A 67 -3.06 10.19 -3.68
N GLU A 68 -1.74 10.11 -3.61
CA GLU A 68 -0.84 11.05 -4.26
C GLU A 68 0.24 10.27 -5.00
N ALA A 69 0.37 10.51 -6.30
CA ALA A 69 1.48 9.97 -7.08
C ALA A 69 2.78 10.72 -6.74
N PRO A 70 3.96 10.12 -7.00
CA PRO A 70 5.24 10.80 -6.86
C PRO A 70 5.25 12.14 -7.58
N LEU A 71 5.94 13.12 -6.99
CA LEU A 71 6.11 14.42 -7.64
C LEU A 71 6.87 14.24 -8.97
N PRO A 72 6.51 14.94 -10.06
CA PRO A 72 7.13 14.75 -11.38
C PRO A 72 8.65 14.90 -11.42
N ALA A 73 9.24 15.70 -10.53
CA ALA A 73 10.69 15.86 -10.43
C ALA A 73 11.42 14.63 -9.84
N ARG A 74 10.65 13.68 -9.30
CA ARG A 74 11.07 12.43 -8.67
C ARG A 74 10.35 11.22 -9.27
N ASP A 75 9.56 11.44 -10.31
CA ASP A 75 8.90 10.41 -11.06
C ASP A 75 9.97 9.67 -11.89
N ASP A 76 10.06 8.36 -11.70
CA ASP A 76 10.95 7.49 -12.46
C ASP A 76 10.35 7.07 -13.82
N GLY A 77 9.20 7.66 -14.17
CA GLY A 77 8.45 7.42 -15.40
C GLY A 77 7.36 6.37 -15.23
N ARG A 78 7.18 5.80 -14.03
CA ARG A 78 6.12 4.84 -13.74
C ARG A 78 4.79 5.54 -13.52
N SER A 79 3.76 5.00 -14.15
CA SER A 79 2.40 5.46 -13.93
C SER A 79 1.94 5.17 -12.49
N PRO A 80 0.95 5.92 -11.97
CA PRO A 80 0.37 5.64 -10.66
C PRO A 80 -0.21 4.21 -10.53
N GLN A 81 -0.63 3.61 -11.64
CA GLN A 81 -1.11 2.22 -11.68
C GLN A 81 0.04 1.23 -11.50
N GLU A 82 1.16 1.42 -12.22
CA GLU A 82 2.35 0.55 -12.08
C GLU A 82 2.93 0.65 -10.66
N LEU A 83 2.94 1.84 -10.06
CA LEU A 83 3.40 2.02 -8.67
C LEU A 83 2.47 1.35 -7.66
N LEU A 84 1.16 1.36 -7.91
CA LEU A 84 0.19 0.66 -7.08
C LEU A 84 0.38 -0.85 -7.14
N GLU A 85 0.58 -1.40 -8.34
CA GLU A 85 0.81 -2.84 -8.54
C GLU A 85 2.11 -3.30 -7.87
N ASP A 86 3.18 -2.52 -8.03
CA ASP A 86 4.48 -2.79 -7.39
C ASP A 86 4.39 -2.71 -5.86
N PHE A 87 3.71 -1.69 -5.33
CA PHE A 87 3.46 -1.58 -3.90
C PHE A 87 2.58 -2.72 -3.37
N ALA A 88 1.53 -3.13 -4.09
CA ALA A 88 0.67 -4.23 -3.70
C ALA A 88 1.44 -5.57 -3.64
N ALA A 89 2.38 -5.78 -4.57
CA ALA A 89 3.21 -6.99 -4.62
C ALA A 89 4.14 -7.16 -3.40
N VAL A 90 4.40 -6.10 -2.63
CA VAL A 90 5.12 -6.20 -1.35
C VAL A 90 4.41 -7.17 -0.39
N PHE A 91 3.09 -7.26 -0.47
CA PHE A 91 2.27 -8.12 0.39
C PHE A 91 2.08 -9.54 -0.16
N ASP A 92 2.48 -9.81 -1.41
CA ASP A 92 2.43 -11.14 -2.02
C ASP A 92 3.64 -12.01 -1.59
N GLY A 93 4.68 -11.40 -1.02
CA GLY A 93 6.01 -11.99 -0.76
C GLY A 93 6.11 -12.98 0.41
N GLY A 94 5.03 -13.36 1.08
CA GLY A 94 5.03 -14.32 2.19
C GLY A 94 5.44 -15.76 1.82
N ASN A 95 5.85 -16.03 0.58
CA ASN A 95 6.20 -17.35 0.08
C ASN A 95 7.68 -17.47 -0.37
N GLN A 96 8.61 -16.87 0.37
CA GLN A 96 10.02 -17.23 0.27
C GLN A 96 10.36 -18.24 1.37
N SER A 97 10.25 -19.53 1.02
CA SER A 97 10.80 -20.67 1.78
C SER A 97 12.32 -20.68 1.78
#